data_AF-A0A661B667-F1
#
_entry.id   AF-A0A661B667-F1
#
_cell.length_a   1.000
_cell.length_b   1.000
_cell.length_c   1.000
_cell.angle_alpha   90.00
_cell.angle_beta   90.00
_cell.angle_gamma   90.00
#
_symmetry.space_group_name_H-M   'P 1'
#
loop_
_entity.id
_entity.type
_entity.pdbx_description
1 polymer ?
#
loop_
_entity_poly.entity_id
_entity_poly.type
_entity_poly.pdbx_seq_one_letter_code
_entity_poly.pdbx_strand_id
1 'polypeptide(L)'
;MKFIHSLLFSIICVSAAIAGWEIPITIHSTEDPGWTQPLHIGTEEGSSYLIDTMDIPFIPPPSGRYGCFPVDDPDYPGVDFLQDDFRSDTSDCVVWKYIYSNTNPLGDSCWLWWDLDSFPPTGIFDILITMEDSTWRDVTALPWWDAVDMRSSDRTDPFWMIDRAYIRYRTGVNVEETFLPVEPKISAYPNPFNSSVKIVFDFESESPQELSTIDSGAYRGVGATERSPRQVGIEIFDLTGRLVADLPLPRAKSGSRFSEEPPTEFPDLARGPTPLIWQPDKSLGSGVYLIRAKGMDSTIRIVYLK
;
A
#
# COMPACT_ATOMS: atom_id res chain seq x y z
N MET A 1 15.59 -38.30 35.42
CA MET A 1 15.27 -36.92 35.82
C MET A 1 16.01 -35.95 34.89
N LYS A 2 15.32 -35.38 33.90
CA LYS A 2 15.84 -34.30 33.04
C LYS A 2 14.88 -33.12 33.18
N PHE A 3 15.33 -32.05 33.84
CA PHE A 3 14.60 -30.80 33.97
C PHE A 3 14.80 -29.98 32.68
N ILE A 4 13.73 -29.83 31.90
CA ILE A 4 13.69 -28.89 30.77
C ILE A 4 13.43 -27.50 31.37
N HIS A 5 14.44 -26.64 31.31
CA HIS A 5 14.29 -25.21 31.62
C HIS A 5 13.62 -24.54 30.41
N SER A 6 12.31 -24.30 30.52
CA SER A 6 11.58 -23.46 29.59
C SER A 6 11.83 -22.00 29.99
N LEU A 7 12.75 -21.34 29.29
CA LEU A 7 13.04 -19.92 29.47
C LEU A 7 11.94 -19.13 28.75
N LEU A 8 10.92 -18.71 29.50
CA LEU A 8 9.90 -17.77 29.03
C LEU A 8 10.57 -16.39 28.88
N PHE A 9 10.90 -16.00 27.65
CA PHE A 9 11.21 -14.61 27.33
C PHE A 9 9.90 -13.84 27.25
N SER A 10 9.44 -13.30 28.37
CA SER A 10 8.40 -12.26 28.37
C SER A 10 9.02 -10.99 27.79
N ILE A 11 8.81 -10.75 26.50
CA ILE A 11 9.07 -9.45 25.89
C ILE A 11 8.05 -8.49 26.47
N ILE A 12 8.45 -7.70 27.47
CA ILE A 12 7.67 -6.56 27.93
C ILE A 12 7.85 -5.48 26.87
N CYS A 13 6.92 -5.40 25.92
CA CYS A 13 6.79 -4.22 25.06
C CYS A 13 6.33 -3.06 25.95
N VAL A 14 7.29 -2.29 26.46
CA VAL A 14 7.00 -0.97 27.01
C VAL A 14 6.68 -0.11 25.79
N SER A 15 5.38 0.03 25.49
CA SER A 15 4.88 1.10 24.64
C SER A 15 5.29 2.41 25.34
N ALA A 16 6.34 3.05 24.84
CA ALA A 16 6.55 4.45 25.16
C ALA A 16 5.40 5.19 24.49
N ALA A 17 4.51 5.79 25.29
CA ALA A 17 3.57 6.76 24.78
C ALA A 17 4.40 7.83 24.07
N ILE A 18 4.17 7.98 22.77
CA ILE A 18 4.83 9.02 21.98
C ILE A 18 4.19 10.31 22.47
N ALA A 19 4.98 11.18 23.12
CA ALA A 19 4.51 12.51 23.45
C ALA A 19 4.01 13.19 22.17
N GLY A 20 2.95 14.00 22.28
CA GLY A 20 2.39 14.71 21.15
C GLY A 20 3.44 15.46 20.32
N TRP A 21 3.15 15.63 19.04
CA TRP A 21 4.04 16.29 18.09
C TRP A 21 3.27 17.28 17.25
N GLU A 22 3.99 18.27 16.72
CA GLU A 22 3.45 19.36 15.91
C GLU A 22 4.39 19.60 14.73
N ILE A 23 3.82 19.76 13.54
CA ILE A 23 4.51 20.11 12.31
C ILE A 23 3.96 21.45 11.83
N PRO A 24 4.76 22.54 11.87
CA PRO A 24 4.39 23.80 11.27
C PRO A 24 4.44 23.68 9.73
N ILE A 25 3.36 24.13 9.09
CA ILE A 25 3.22 24.18 7.64
C ILE A 25 3.03 25.65 7.25
N THR A 26 3.76 26.11 6.25
CA THR A 26 3.59 27.46 5.70
C THR A 26 3.06 27.38 4.28
N ILE A 27 1.98 28.12 4.01
CA ILE A 27 1.43 28.27 2.67
C ILE A 27 2.14 29.44 2.00
N HIS A 28 2.56 29.26 0.75
CA HIS A 28 3.13 30.31 -0.07
C HIS A 28 2.28 30.53 -1.33
N SER A 29 2.00 31.80 -1.66
CA SER A 29 1.40 32.16 -2.95
C SER A 29 2.48 32.17 -4.03
N THR A 30 2.11 31.68 -5.22
CA THR A 30 3.00 31.77 -6.40
C THR A 30 2.98 33.15 -7.03
N GLU A 31 1.85 33.86 -6.98
CA GLU A 31 1.71 35.22 -7.53
C GLU A 31 2.23 36.31 -6.59
N ASP A 32 2.11 36.10 -5.27
CA ASP A 32 2.51 37.06 -4.25
C ASP A 32 3.49 36.40 -3.27
N PRO A 33 4.81 36.38 -3.58
CA PRO A 33 5.81 35.76 -2.73
C PRO A 33 5.93 36.37 -1.33
N GLY A 34 5.37 37.57 -1.11
CA GLY A 34 5.31 38.20 0.20
C GLY A 34 4.15 37.70 1.07
N TRP A 35 3.15 37.06 0.47
CA TRP A 35 2.04 36.47 1.20
C TRP A 35 2.40 35.06 1.66
N THR A 36 2.27 34.84 2.96
CA THR A 36 2.39 33.53 3.60
C THR A 36 1.34 33.40 4.68
N GLN A 37 0.96 32.16 4.99
CA GLN A 37 0.08 31.87 6.12
C GLN A 37 0.58 30.61 6.86
N PRO A 38 0.81 30.69 8.17
CA PRO A 38 1.15 29.53 8.98
C PRO A 38 -0.10 28.68 9.27
N LEU A 39 0.12 27.37 9.35
CA LEU A 39 -0.82 26.34 9.79
C LEU A 39 -0.05 25.34 10.65
N HIS A 40 -0.74 24.62 11.52
CA HIS A 40 -0.12 23.56 12.32
C HIS A 40 -0.96 22.29 12.24
N ILE A 41 -0.29 21.17 12.03
CA ILE A 41 -0.89 19.84 12.23
C ILE A 41 -0.15 19.15 13.35
N GLY A 42 -0.84 18.33 14.12
CA GLY A 42 -0.19 17.60 15.20
C GLY A 42 -1.03 16.46 15.73
N THR A 43 -0.43 15.68 16.62
CA THR A 43 -1.18 14.75 17.44
C THR A 43 -0.92 15.02 18.90
N GLU A 44 -1.96 14.91 19.73
CA GLU A 44 -1.86 15.06 21.18
C GLU A 44 -2.76 14.02 21.87
N GLU A 45 -2.38 13.61 23.08
CA GLU A 45 -3.21 12.74 23.90
C GLU A 45 -4.53 13.46 24.24
N GLY A 46 -5.65 12.82 23.91
CA GLY A 46 -6.98 13.37 24.16
C GLY A 46 -7.55 14.28 23.07
N SER A 47 -6.77 14.59 22.03
CA SER A 47 -7.29 15.28 20.85
C SER A 47 -8.18 14.39 19.99
N SER A 48 -9.00 14.98 19.11
CA SER A 48 -10.04 14.24 18.38
C SER A 48 -10.12 14.57 16.88
N TYR A 49 -11.11 14.00 16.18
CA TYR A 49 -11.43 14.41 14.80
C TYR A 49 -12.35 15.65 14.74
N LEU A 50 -12.81 16.10 15.89
CA LEU A 50 -13.68 17.25 16.11
C LEU A 50 -12.89 18.33 16.85
N ILE A 51 -13.53 19.48 17.07
CA ILE A 51 -12.90 20.63 17.72
C ILE A 51 -12.63 20.32 19.18
N ASP A 52 -11.38 20.48 19.59
CA ASP A 52 -10.94 20.38 20.97
C ASP A 52 -10.18 21.63 21.44
N THR A 53 -9.58 21.56 22.64
CA THR A 53 -8.92 22.72 23.26
C THR A 53 -7.56 23.06 22.64
N MET A 54 -6.97 22.15 21.86
CA MET A 54 -5.69 22.34 21.18
C MET A 54 -5.89 22.96 19.80
N ASP A 55 -7.07 22.79 19.20
CA ASP A 55 -7.41 23.40 17.92
C ASP A 55 -7.54 24.91 18.01
N ILE A 56 -7.13 25.60 16.94
CA ILE A 56 -7.30 27.05 16.80
C ILE A 56 -8.31 27.32 15.67
N PRO A 57 -9.53 27.78 15.98
CA PRO A 57 -10.51 28.19 14.98
C PRO A 57 -9.96 29.26 14.04
N PHE A 58 -10.23 29.10 12.75
CA PHE A 58 -9.87 30.06 11.72
C PHE A 58 -11.12 30.77 11.20
N ILE A 59 -11.10 32.10 11.22
CA ILE A 59 -12.15 32.92 10.62
C ILE A 59 -11.62 33.42 9.27
N PRO A 60 -12.11 32.88 8.14
CA PRO A 60 -11.64 33.29 6.83
C PRO A 60 -11.95 34.78 6.61
N PRO A 61 -11.02 35.53 5.99
CA PRO A 61 -11.28 36.93 5.69
C PRO A 61 -12.44 37.04 4.68
N PRO A 62 -13.21 38.15 4.70
CA PRO A 62 -14.29 38.36 3.73
C PRO A 62 -13.86 38.30 2.27
N SER A 63 -12.57 38.58 2.01
CA SER A 63 -11.93 38.44 0.71
C SER A 63 -10.43 38.19 0.86
N GLY A 64 -9.80 37.72 -0.22
CA GLY A 64 -8.37 37.45 -0.28
C GLY A 64 -8.02 35.97 -0.28
N ARG A 65 -6.76 35.70 0.01
CA ARG A 65 -6.16 34.35 0.06
C ARG A 65 -6.24 33.84 1.49
N TYR A 66 -6.59 32.58 1.64
CA TYR A 66 -6.42 31.86 2.89
C TYR A 66 -6.27 30.36 2.64
N GLY A 67 -5.63 29.68 3.58
CA GLY A 67 -5.69 28.24 3.72
C GLY A 67 -6.20 27.84 5.10
N CYS A 68 -6.79 26.65 5.20
CA CYS A 68 -7.36 26.15 6.45
C CYS A 68 -7.64 24.64 6.40
N PHE A 69 -7.90 24.05 7.57
CA PHE A 69 -8.42 22.69 7.70
C PHE A 69 -9.93 22.76 7.92
N PRO A 70 -10.77 22.17 7.04
CA PRO A 70 -12.21 22.15 7.24
C PRO A 70 -12.57 21.21 8.38
N VAL A 71 -13.58 21.58 9.15
CA VAL A 71 -14.13 20.76 10.22
C VAL A 71 -15.66 20.80 10.16
N ASP A 72 -16.30 19.66 10.45
CA ASP A 72 -17.76 19.52 10.53
C ASP A 72 -18.09 19.00 11.93
N ASP A 73 -18.14 19.94 12.88
CA ASP A 73 -18.38 19.64 14.30
C ASP A 73 -19.82 19.98 14.71
N PRO A 74 -20.67 18.99 15.02
CA PRO A 74 -22.05 19.23 15.41
C PRO A 74 -22.19 19.97 16.75
N ASP A 75 -21.18 19.92 17.62
CA ASP A 75 -21.17 20.61 18.91
C ASP A 75 -20.76 22.09 18.76
N TYR A 76 -20.09 22.44 17.66
CA TYR A 76 -19.64 23.81 17.33
C TYR A 76 -20.00 24.22 15.89
N PRO A 77 -21.29 24.27 15.52
CA PRO A 77 -21.75 24.49 14.13
C PRO A 77 -21.46 25.89 13.55
N GLY A 78 -20.73 26.74 14.27
CA GLY A 78 -20.28 28.06 13.80
C GLY A 78 -18.78 28.12 13.51
N VAL A 79 -18.07 27.00 13.65
CA VAL A 79 -16.64 26.88 13.32
C VAL A 79 -16.51 25.88 12.20
N ASP A 80 -16.26 26.39 10.99
CA ASP A 80 -16.13 25.57 9.79
C ASP A 80 -14.66 25.26 9.45
N PHE A 81 -13.72 26.00 10.05
CA PHE A 81 -12.31 26.00 9.68
C PHE A 81 -11.40 26.10 10.89
N LEU A 82 -10.27 25.41 10.82
CA LEU A 82 -9.17 25.46 11.79
C LEU A 82 -7.89 25.97 11.11
N GLN A 83 -7.09 26.70 11.88
CA GLN A 83 -5.73 27.11 11.53
C GLN A 83 -4.73 26.06 12.04
N ASP A 84 -4.98 25.56 13.25
CA ASP A 84 -4.20 24.53 13.92
C ASP A 84 -5.16 23.37 14.22
N ASP A 85 -4.77 22.16 13.80
CA ASP A 85 -5.63 20.97 13.84
C ASP A 85 -4.86 19.78 14.44
N PHE A 86 -5.17 19.48 15.70
CA PHE A 86 -4.56 18.40 16.47
C PHE A 86 -5.48 17.20 16.53
N ARG A 87 -4.92 16.01 16.29
CA ARG A 87 -5.68 14.76 16.21
C ARG A 87 -5.22 13.77 17.28
N SER A 88 -6.01 12.73 17.53
CA SER A 88 -5.65 11.71 18.50
C SER A 88 -4.36 10.98 18.10
N ASP A 89 -3.41 10.92 19.02
CA ASP A 89 -2.18 10.11 18.93
C ASP A 89 -2.44 8.59 19.02
N THR A 90 -3.64 8.19 19.46
CA THR A 90 -4.05 6.78 19.57
C THR A 90 -4.50 6.18 18.25
N SER A 91 -4.72 7.01 17.22
CA SER A 91 -5.13 6.53 15.90
C SER A 91 -3.92 5.99 15.14
N ASP A 92 -4.08 4.83 14.50
CA ASP A 92 -3.05 4.21 13.67
C ASP A 92 -2.81 4.97 12.36
N CYS A 93 -3.85 5.61 11.85
CA CYS A 93 -3.86 6.45 10.67
C CYS A 93 -4.67 7.73 10.93
N VAL A 94 -4.07 8.88 10.64
CA VAL A 94 -4.71 10.20 10.73
C VAL A 94 -4.57 10.90 9.40
N VAL A 95 -5.64 11.56 8.95
CA VAL A 95 -5.66 12.33 7.70
C VAL A 95 -6.16 13.74 7.96
N TRP A 96 -5.37 14.74 7.55
CA TRP A 96 -5.77 16.14 7.48
C TRP A 96 -6.16 16.48 6.05
N LYS A 97 -7.26 17.22 5.89
CA LYS A 97 -7.66 17.83 4.62
C LYS A 97 -7.30 19.30 4.65
N TYR A 98 -6.54 19.77 3.67
CA TYR A 98 -6.21 21.17 3.51
C TYR A 98 -6.96 21.77 2.32
N ILE A 99 -7.49 22.98 2.51
CA ILE A 99 -8.13 23.78 1.46
C ILE A 99 -7.37 25.09 1.31
N TYR A 100 -7.05 25.44 0.06
CA TYR A 100 -6.63 26.78 -0.33
C TYR A 100 -7.77 27.48 -1.05
N SER A 101 -8.06 28.73 -0.67
CA SER A 101 -9.06 29.56 -1.30
C SER A 101 -8.50 30.93 -1.63
N ASN A 102 -8.88 31.45 -2.80
CA ASN A 102 -8.57 32.80 -3.21
C ASN A 102 -9.77 33.38 -3.96
N THR A 103 -10.23 34.57 -3.56
CA THR A 103 -11.33 35.27 -4.23
C THR A 103 -10.95 35.84 -5.61
N ASN A 104 -9.67 35.80 -6.00
CA ASN A 104 -9.22 36.27 -7.32
C ASN A 104 -9.60 35.26 -8.42
N PRO A 105 -10.48 35.62 -9.37
CA PRO A 105 -10.91 34.71 -10.43
C PRO A 105 -9.82 34.38 -11.45
N LEU A 106 -8.68 35.08 -11.43
CA LEU A 106 -7.57 34.84 -12.36
C LEU A 106 -6.68 33.65 -11.99
N GLY A 107 -6.96 32.98 -10.87
CA GLY A 107 -6.32 31.71 -10.51
C GLY A 107 -4.91 31.91 -9.94
N ASP A 108 -4.80 32.01 -8.62
CA ASP A 108 -3.50 31.86 -7.96
C ASP A 108 -3.28 30.38 -7.61
N SER A 109 -2.03 29.95 -7.71
CA SER A 109 -1.59 28.65 -7.19
C SER A 109 -0.82 28.84 -5.89
N CYS A 110 -0.84 27.83 -5.03
CA CYS A 110 -0.07 27.83 -3.80
C CYS A 110 0.79 26.57 -3.72
N TRP A 111 1.78 26.60 -2.85
CA TRP A 111 2.52 25.41 -2.45
C TRP A 111 2.67 25.41 -0.94
N LEU A 112 2.81 24.23 -0.37
CA LEU A 112 3.01 24.04 1.07
C LEU A 112 4.50 23.82 1.34
N TRP A 113 4.99 24.41 2.41
CA TRP A 113 6.35 24.27 2.92
C TRP A 113 6.33 23.75 4.36
N TRP A 114 7.31 22.95 4.74
CA TRP A 114 7.53 22.48 6.11
C TRP A 114 9.02 22.28 6.38
N ASP A 115 9.40 22.26 7.67
CA ASP A 115 10.76 21.94 8.08
C ASP A 115 10.94 20.42 8.22
N LEU A 116 11.94 19.85 7.54
CA LEU A 116 12.25 18.42 7.63
C LEU A 116 12.69 17.98 9.05
N ASP A 117 13.19 18.92 9.85
CA ASP A 117 13.59 18.64 11.24
C ASP A 117 12.40 18.68 12.22
N SER A 118 11.22 19.12 11.77
CA SER A 118 10.01 19.18 12.61
C SER A 118 9.27 17.83 12.75
N PHE A 119 9.61 16.85 11.91
CA PHE A 119 8.94 15.54 11.98
C PHE A 119 9.36 14.78 13.24
N PRO A 120 8.42 14.07 13.91
CA PRO A 120 8.78 13.16 14.98
C PRO A 120 9.73 12.06 14.46
N PRO A 121 10.58 11.44 15.29
CA PRO A 121 11.55 10.46 14.83
C PRO A 121 10.92 9.24 14.15
N THR A 122 9.67 8.93 14.47
CA THR A 122 8.91 7.78 13.96
C THR A 122 7.67 8.22 13.19
N GLY A 123 7.13 7.31 12.38
CA GLY A 123 5.90 7.52 11.61
C GLY A 123 6.16 7.74 10.13
N ILE A 124 5.12 7.47 9.34
CA ILE A 124 5.11 7.67 7.90
C ILE A 124 4.22 8.88 7.61
N PHE A 125 4.75 9.81 6.82
CA PHE A 125 4.10 11.08 6.50
C PHE A 125 3.97 11.19 4.99
N ASP A 126 2.75 11.08 4.50
CA ASP A 126 2.44 11.12 3.08
C ASP A 126 1.62 12.37 2.77
N ILE A 127 1.88 13.03 1.64
CA ILE A 127 1.04 14.12 1.13
C ILE A 127 0.55 13.81 -0.27
N LEU A 128 -0.74 13.97 -0.49
CA LEU A 128 -1.40 13.79 -1.78
C LEU A 128 -2.08 15.08 -2.20
N ILE A 129 -1.73 15.60 -3.37
CA ILE A 129 -2.48 16.69 -4.00
C ILE A 129 -3.35 16.09 -5.08
N THR A 130 -4.65 16.36 -5.01
CA THR A 130 -5.61 15.91 -6.03
C THR A 130 -6.74 16.91 -6.21
N MET A 131 -7.33 16.93 -7.40
CA MET A 131 -8.55 17.68 -7.66
C MET A 131 -9.68 17.13 -6.80
N GLU A 132 -10.52 17.99 -6.24
CA GLU A 132 -11.69 17.56 -5.49
C GLU A 132 -12.71 16.90 -6.44
N ASP A 133 -12.66 15.58 -6.53
CA ASP A 133 -13.76 14.79 -7.09
C ASP A 133 -14.75 14.38 -5.98
N SER A 134 -15.88 13.78 -6.38
CA SER A 134 -16.98 13.42 -5.49
C SER A 134 -16.65 12.39 -4.40
N THR A 135 -15.40 11.91 -4.30
CA THR A 135 -14.96 10.90 -3.31
C THR A 135 -14.62 11.49 -1.93
N TRP A 136 -14.75 12.80 -1.72
CA TRP A 136 -14.37 13.48 -0.47
C TRP A 136 -14.99 12.90 0.82
N ARG A 137 -16.10 12.17 0.73
CA ARG A 137 -16.72 11.52 1.90
C ARG A 137 -15.95 10.33 2.42
N ASP A 138 -15.01 9.81 1.63
CA ASP A 138 -14.25 8.63 1.97
C ASP A 138 -12.76 8.84 1.68
N VAL A 139 -12.06 9.46 2.63
CA VAL A 139 -10.60 9.65 2.59
C VAL A 139 -9.82 8.33 2.45
N THR A 140 -10.45 7.19 2.75
CA THR A 140 -9.82 5.87 2.59
C THR A 140 -9.74 5.43 1.13
N ALA A 141 -10.57 6.00 0.25
CA ALA A 141 -10.58 5.71 -1.19
C ALA A 141 -9.57 6.56 -2.00
N LEU A 142 -8.81 7.45 -1.34
CA LEU A 142 -7.82 8.28 -2.02
C LEU A 142 -6.68 7.42 -2.60
N PRO A 143 -6.13 7.77 -3.79
CA PRO A 143 -5.07 7.04 -4.46
C PRO A 143 -3.71 7.28 -3.80
N TRP A 144 -3.54 6.80 -2.57
CA TRP A 144 -2.34 7.02 -1.77
C TRP A 144 -1.05 6.44 -2.36
N TRP A 145 -1.13 5.62 -3.42
CA TRP A 145 0.04 5.19 -4.18
C TRP A 145 0.70 6.32 -5.00
N ASP A 146 -0.02 7.42 -5.24
CA ASP A 146 0.51 8.64 -5.89
C ASP A 146 1.00 9.69 -4.87
N ALA A 147 0.88 9.40 -3.56
CA ALA A 147 1.30 10.31 -2.51
C ALA A 147 2.83 10.42 -2.41
N VAL A 148 3.30 11.60 -2.02
CA VAL A 148 4.72 11.90 -1.83
C VAL A 148 5.07 11.76 -0.35
N ASP A 149 6.21 11.14 -0.05
CA ASP A 149 6.77 11.12 1.31
C ASP A 149 7.22 12.53 1.71
N MET A 150 6.59 13.12 2.71
CA MET A 150 6.89 14.48 3.19
C MET A 150 8.29 14.61 3.79
N ARG A 151 8.99 13.52 4.11
CA ARG A 151 10.39 13.58 4.55
C ARG A 151 11.39 13.65 3.40
N SER A 152 10.93 13.39 2.17
CA SER A 152 11.76 13.39 0.97
C SER A 152 11.90 14.78 0.33
N SER A 153 11.03 15.73 0.69
CA SER A 153 10.97 17.09 0.17
C SER A 153 10.47 18.02 1.27
N ASP A 154 10.94 19.26 1.31
CA ASP A 154 10.48 20.29 2.26
C ASP A 154 9.26 21.07 1.75
N ARG A 155 8.74 20.69 0.58
CA ARG A 155 7.57 21.33 -0.04
C ARG A 155 6.85 20.46 -1.05
N THR A 156 5.65 20.89 -1.41
CA THR A 156 4.91 20.39 -2.58
C THR A 156 5.28 21.14 -3.86
N ASP A 157 4.93 20.55 -5.00
CA ASP A 157 4.75 21.31 -6.24
C ASP A 157 3.58 22.31 -6.09
N PRO A 158 3.55 23.40 -6.86
CA PRO A 158 2.42 24.32 -6.88
C PRO A 158 1.11 23.65 -7.34
N PHE A 159 0.02 23.96 -6.66
CA PHE A 159 -1.33 23.47 -6.95
C PHE A 159 -2.38 24.57 -6.87
N TRP A 160 -3.50 24.36 -7.56
CA TRP A 160 -4.54 25.38 -7.74
C TRP A 160 -5.57 25.33 -6.61
N MET A 161 -6.38 26.39 -6.48
CA MET A 161 -7.46 26.45 -5.47
C MET A 161 -8.56 25.38 -5.61
N ILE A 162 -8.65 24.71 -6.77
CA ILE A 162 -9.56 23.60 -6.99
C ILE A 162 -8.99 22.27 -6.46
N ASP A 163 -7.69 22.23 -6.22
CA ASP A 163 -7.00 21.09 -5.66
C ASP A 163 -7.10 21.11 -4.14
N ARG A 164 -6.94 19.94 -3.54
CA ARG A 164 -6.87 19.73 -2.10
C ARG A 164 -5.57 19.02 -1.80
N ALA A 165 -4.93 19.40 -0.70
CA ALA A 165 -3.83 18.62 -0.15
C ALA A 165 -4.38 17.75 0.98
N TYR A 166 -4.08 16.46 0.93
CA TYR A 166 -4.38 15.52 1.99
C TYR A 166 -3.05 15.09 2.61
N ILE A 167 -2.91 15.28 3.91
CA ILE A 167 -1.73 14.88 4.66
C ILE A 167 -2.12 13.67 5.49
N ARG A 168 -1.36 12.58 5.41
CA ARG A 168 -1.59 11.37 6.18
C ARG A 168 -0.40 11.06 7.06
N TYR A 169 -0.69 10.85 8.34
CA TYR A 169 0.23 10.28 9.30
C TYR A 169 -0.16 8.83 9.58
N ARG A 170 0.83 7.93 9.59
CA ARG A 170 0.67 6.57 10.10
C ARG A 170 1.70 6.30 11.17
N THR A 171 1.25 5.73 12.29
CA THR A 171 2.17 5.37 13.38
C THR A 171 3.13 4.29 12.88
N GLY A 172 4.44 4.57 12.94
CA GLY A 172 5.48 3.67 12.40
C GLY A 172 5.68 2.38 13.20
N VAL A 173 4.85 2.14 14.21
CA VAL A 173 4.92 1.01 15.14
C VAL A 173 4.04 -0.16 14.70
N ASN A 174 3.11 0.07 13.78
CA ASN A 174 2.46 -1.03 13.08
C ASN A 174 3.31 -1.33 11.84
N VAL A 175 4.34 -2.17 12.02
CA VAL A 175 4.54 -3.21 11.01
C VAL A 175 3.19 -3.89 10.98
N GLU A 176 2.36 -3.56 9.98
CA GLU A 176 1.12 -4.26 9.71
C GLU A 176 1.45 -5.72 9.93
N GLU A 177 0.80 -6.39 10.91
CA GLU A 177 0.95 -7.83 11.04
C GLU A 177 0.66 -8.33 9.64
N THR A 178 1.72 -8.72 8.93
CA THR A 178 1.58 -9.10 7.54
C THR A 178 0.67 -10.28 7.66
N PHE A 179 -0.60 -10.12 7.29
CA PHE A 179 -1.55 -11.22 7.35
C PHE A 179 -0.81 -12.36 6.70
N LEU A 180 -0.53 -13.41 7.49
CA LEU A 180 0.17 -14.56 6.96
C LEU A 180 -0.52 -14.86 5.63
N PRO A 181 0.22 -14.87 4.50
CA PRO A 181 -0.40 -14.89 3.19
C PRO A 181 -1.46 -15.96 3.22
N VAL A 182 -2.71 -15.57 2.92
CA VAL A 182 -3.86 -16.48 2.97
C VAL A 182 -3.44 -17.76 2.28
N GLU A 183 -3.60 -18.90 2.96
CA GLU A 183 -3.01 -20.17 2.56
C GLU A 183 -3.18 -20.36 1.04
N PRO A 184 -2.09 -20.38 0.25
CA PRO A 184 -2.16 -20.34 -1.20
C PRO A 184 -3.00 -21.51 -1.69
N LYS A 185 -4.08 -21.20 -2.40
CA LYS A 185 -5.06 -22.19 -2.81
C LYS A 185 -4.66 -22.77 -4.15
N ILE A 186 -4.34 -24.06 -4.14
CA ILE A 186 -4.08 -24.82 -5.37
C ILE A 186 -5.40 -25.45 -5.80
N SER A 187 -5.79 -25.22 -7.06
CA SER A 187 -6.89 -25.96 -7.69
C SER A 187 -6.41 -26.65 -8.95
N ALA A 188 -6.96 -27.83 -9.23
CA ALA A 188 -6.59 -28.60 -10.40
C ALA A 188 -7.81 -29.30 -10.99
N TYR A 189 -7.98 -29.17 -12.31
CA TYR A 189 -9.15 -29.66 -13.04
C TYR A 189 -8.70 -30.57 -14.19
N PRO A 190 -9.22 -31.80 -14.29
CA PRO A 190 -8.99 -32.61 -15.48
C PRO A 190 -9.62 -31.91 -16.69
N ASN A 191 -8.90 -31.90 -17.80
CA ASN A 191 -9.40 -31.45 -19.09
C ASN A 191 -9.98 -32.66 -19.83
N PRO A 192 -11.31 -32.75 -19.98
CA PRO A 192 -11.95 -33.93 -20.57
C PRO A 192 -11.70 -34.07 -22.07
N PHE A 193 -11.12 -33.08 -22.75
CA PHE A 193 -11.00 -33.07 -24.20
C PHE A 193 -9.62 -33.51 -24.73
N ASN A 194 -8.56 -33.43 -23.93
CA ASN A 194 -7.20 -33.64 -24.43
C ASN A 194 -6.23 -34.29 -23.42
N SER A 195 -6.76 -35.02 -22.43
CA SER A 195 -5.95 -35.73 -21.44
C SER A 195 -4.90 -34.83 -20.76
N SER A 196 -5.28 -33.60 -20.40
CA SER A 196 -4.44 -32.66 -19.65
C SER A 196 -5.06 -32.29 -18.32
N VAL A 197 -4.29 -31.67 -17.43
CA VAL A 197 -4.77 -31.12 -16.17
C VAL A 197 -4.40 -29.65 -16.10
N LYS A 198 -5.39 -28.79 -15.87
CA LYS A 198 -5.17 -27.37 -15.62
C LYS A 198 -4.94 -27.18 -14.13
N ILE A 199 -3.79 -26.61 -13.76
CA ILE A 199 -3.41 -26.30 -12.38
C ILE A 199 -3.42 -24.77 -12.24
N VAL A 200 -4.15 -24.26 -11.26
CA VAL A 200 -4.30 -22.83 -10.99
C VAL A 200 -3.90 -22.55 -9.54
N PHE A 201 -3.12 -21.50 -9.36
CA PHE A 201 -2.77 -20.96 -8.06
C PHE A 201 -3.57 -19.69 -7.86
N ASP A 202 -4.34 -19.65 -6.78
CA ASP A 202 -4.95 -18.44 -6.30
C ASP A 202 -4.09 -17.90 -5.17
N PHE A 203 -3.40 -16.80 -5.46
CA PHE A 203 -2.73 -16.00 -4.45
C PHE A 203 -3.68 -14.83 -4.23
N GLU A 204 -4.54 -14.91 -3.23
CA GLU A 204 -5.59 -13.92 -2.95
C GLU A 204 -5.05 -12.49 -2.64
N SER A 205 -3.74 -12.26 -2.80
CA SER A 205 -3.12 -10.94 -2.74
C SER A 205 -3.31 -10.18 -4.06
N GLU A 206 -3.87 -8.98 -4.00
CA GLU A 206 -4.05 -8.06 -5.14
C GLU A 206 -2.74 -7.65 -5.84
N SER A 207 -1.58 -8.04 -5.32
CA SER A 207 -0.33 -7.98 -6.04
C SER A 207 0.65 -8.97 -5.42
N PRO A 208 1.12 -10.02 -6.11
CA PRO A 208 2.29 -10.74 -5.65
C PRO A 208 3.48 -9.79 -5.79
N GLN A 209 3.73 -8.98 -4.76
CA GLN A 209 5.01 -8.29 -4.63
C GLN A 209 6.09 -9.36 -4.68
N GLU A 210 7.00 -9.25 -5.65
CA GLU A 210 8.16 -10.12 -5.68
C GLU A 210 8.84 -10.05 -4.31
N LEU A 211 9.05 -11.20 -3.68
CA LEU A 211 9.88 -11.35 -2.49
C LEU A 211 11.34 -10.99 -2.89
N SER A 212 11.60 -9.71 -3.06
CA SER A 212 12.88 -9.14 -3.47
C SER A 212 13.58 -8.58 -2.23
N THR A 213 13.95 -9.47 -1.32
CA THR A 213 15.04 -9.23 -0.37
C THR A 213 15.92 -10.47 -0.32
N ILE A 214 16.50 -10.80 -1.48
CA ILE A 214 17.81 -11.45 -1.53
C ILE A 214 18.68 -10.53 -2.38
N ASP A 215 19.63 -9.91 -1.69
CA ASP A 215 20.70 -9.04 -2.16
C ASP A 215 21.18 -9.40 -3.59
N SER A 216 20.81 -8.57 -4.55
CA SER A 216 21.01 -8.78 -5.98
C SER A 216 22.37 -8.24 -6.42
N GLY A 217 23.42 -9.01 -6.08
CA GLY A 217 24.66 -9.01 -6.84
C GLY A 217 24.45 -9.59 -8.24
N ALA A 218 24.18 -8.71 -9.20
CA ALA A 218 24.43 -8.83 -10.64
C ALA A 218 24.22 -10.21 -11.32
N TYR A 219 23.00 -10.51 -11.77
CA TYR A 219 22.81 -11.43 -12.91
C TYR A 219 21.74 -10.95 -13.88
N ARG A 220 22.22 -10.32 -14.96
CA ARG A 220 21.52 -10.10 -16.22
C ARG A 220 21.28 -11.46 -16.87
N GLY A 221 20.00 -11.80 -17.09
CA GLY A 221 19.60 -13.10 -17.60
C GLY A 221 20.08 -13.36 -19.03
N VAL A 222 20.96 -14.35 -19.18
CA VAL A 222 21.14 -15.10 -20.43
C VAL A 222 21.40 -16.57 -20.06
N GLY A 223 20.46 -17.44 -20.39
CA GLY A 223 20.56 -18.91 -20.48
C GLY A 223 21.55 -19.66 -19.57
N ALA A 224 21.21 -19.88 -18.30
CA ALA A 224 21.82 -20.94 -17.49
C ALA A 224 20.76 -21.99 -17.13
N THR A 225 20.89 -23.19 -17.68
CA THR A 225 20.00 -24.35 -17.48
C THR A 225 20.21 -25.08 -16.16
N GLU A 226 20.95 -24.50 -15.21
CA GLU A 226 21.12 -25.06 -13.86
C GLU A 226 20.31 -24.24 -12.87
N ARG A 227 19.12 -24.76 -12.54
CA ARG A 227 18.21 -24.12 -11.58
C ARG A 227 18.85 -24.12 -10.20
N SER A 228 18.92 -22.95 -9.58
CA SER A 228 19.29 -22.81 -8.17
C SER A 228 18.30 -23.62 -7.29
N PRO A 229 18.77 -24.42 -6.30
CA PRO A 229 17.95 -25.34 -5.50
C PRO A 229 16.85 -24.70 -4.63
N ARG A 230 16.63 -23.38 -4.73
CA ARG A 230 15.58 -22.63 -4.01
C ARG A 230 14.44 -22.10 -4.89
N GLN A 231 14.37 -22.48 -6.17
CA GLN A 231 13.26 -22.05 -7.01
C GLN A 231 11.96 -22.79 -6.63
N VAL A 232 10.93 -21.99 -6.32
CA VAL A 232 9.55 -22.45 -6.10
C VAL A 232 9.04 -23.10 -7.39
N GLY A 233 8.51 -24.32 -7.29
CA GLY A 233 8.13 -25.18 -8.43
C GLY A 233 7.02 -26.14 -8.05
N ILE A 234 6.59 -26.99 -8.97
CA ILE A 234 5.48 -27.92 -8.78
C ILE A 234 5.96 -29.33 -9.02
N GLU A 235 5.69 -30.21 -8.07
CA GLU A 235 5.97 -31.63 -8.19
C GLU A 235 4.68 -32.42 -8.25
N ILE A 236 4.63 -33.38 -9.16
CA ILE A 236 3.50 -34.28 -9.33
C ILE A 236 3.99 -35.69 -9.03
N PHE A 237 3.30 -36.38 -8.13
CA PHE A 237 3.60 -37.73 -7.68
C PHE A 237 2.44 -38.66 -8.03
N ASP A 238 2.74 -39.93 -8.31
CA ASP A 238 1.71 -40.97 -8.31
C ASP A 238 1.41 -41.47 -6.88
N LEU A 239 0.41 -42.36 -6.72
CA LEU A 239 0.03 -42.92 -5.41
C LEU A 239 1.13 -43.71 -4.70
N THR A 240 2.19 -44.12 -5.41
CA THR A 240 3.33 -44.82 -4.80
C THR A 240 4.38 -43.84 -4.26
N GLY A 241 4.15 -42.53 -4.43
CA GLY A 241 5.10 -41.49 -4.04
C GLY A 241 6.22 -41.27 -5.06
N ARG A 242 6.12 -41.85 -6.27
CA ARG A 242 7.10 -41.63 -7.33
C ARG A 242 6.82 -40.30 -8.03
N LEU A 243 7.85 -39.46 -8.15
CA LEU A 243 7.80 -38.20 -8.89
C LEU A 243 7.61 -38.48 -10.40
N VAL A 244 6.53 -37.98 -10.97
CA VAL A 244 6.18 -38.14 -12.40
C VAL A 244 6.31 -36.85 -13.21
N ALA A 245 6.32 -35.67 -12.56
CA ALA A 245 6.64 -34.40 -13.21
C ALA A 245 7.21 -33.37 -12.21
N ASP A 246 8.11 -32.50 -12.69
CA ASP A 246 8.67 -31.34 -11.98
C ASP A 246 8.56 -30.11 -12.89
N LEU A 247 7.54 -29.27 -12.63
CA LEU A 247 7.15 -28.14 -13.47
C LEU A 247 7.57 -26.81 -12.81
N PRO A 248 8.05 -25.82 -13.57
CA PRO A 248 8.28 -24.49 -13.02
C PRO A 248 6.96 -23.83 -12.63
N LEU A 249 6.97 -22.95 -11.61
CA LEU A 249 5.81 -22.08 -11.38
C LEU A 249 5.59 -21.18 -12.60
N PRO A 250 4.32 -20.98 -13.02
CA PRO A 250 4.00 -20.04 -14.06
C PRO A 250 4.39 -18.63 -13.61
N ARG A 251 5.25 -17.96 -14.37
CA ARG A 251 5.51 -16.54 -14.16
C ARG A 251 4.33 -15.74 -14.69
N ALA A 252 3.93 -14.69 -13.97
CA ALA A 252 3.09 -13.66 -14.55
C ALA A 252 3.77 -13.18 -15.84
N LYS A 253 3.04 -13.15 -16.96
CA LYS A 253 3.59 -12.60 -18.20
C LYS A 253 3.81 -11.11 -17.99
N SER A 254 5.05 -10.72 -17.73
CA SER A 254 5.46 -9.32 -17.81
C SER A 254 5.10 -8.83 -19.21
N GLY A 255 4.26 -7.80 -19.30
CA GLY A 255 3.94 -7.16 -20.57
C GLY A 255 5.23 -6.69 -21.23
N SER A 256 5.60 -7.31 -22.34
CA SER A 256 6.69 -6.84 -23.18
C SER A 256 6.24 -5.52 -23.82
N ARG A 257 6.64 -4.38 -23.25
CA ARG A 257 6.51 -3.05 -23.85
C ARG A 257 7.41 -2.96 -25.11
N PHE A 258 6.94 -3.51 -26.22
CA PHE A 258 7.51 -3.27 -27.55
C PHE A 258 6.37 -3.17 -28.58
N SER A 259 5.56 -2.12 -28.47
CA SER A 259 4.75 -1.63 -29.58
C SER A 259 4.79 -0.10 -29.55
N GLU A 260 5.28 0.50 -30.63
CA GLU A 260 5.31 1.95 -30.88
C GLU A 260 3.89 2.50 -31.21
N GLU A 261 2.85 2.02 -30.52
CA GLU A 261 1.50 2.58 -30.64
C GLU A 261 1.21 3.50 -29.45
N PRO A 262 0.54 4.65 -29.68
CA PRO A 262 0.32 5.66 -28.66
C PRO A 262 -0.53 5.09 -27.50
N PRO A 263 -0.22 5.49 -26.25
CA PRO A 263 -0.85 4.93 -25.07
C PRO A 263 -2.34 5.30 -25.06
N THR A 264 -3.19 4.28 -25.14
CA THR A 264 -4.57 4.40 -24.65
C THR A 264 -4.51 4.11 -23.16
N GLU A 265 -4.85 5.13 -22.36
CA GLU A 265 -4.85 5.15 -20.90
C GLU A 265 -5.88 4.16 -20.32
N PHE A 266 -5.56 2.87 -20.34
CA PHE A 266 -6.22 1.90 -19.49
C PHE A 266 -5.25 1.48 -18.38
N PRO A 267 -5.67 1.47 -17.11
CA PRO A 267 -4.82 1.01 -16.03
C PRO A 267 -4.38 -0.43 -16.33
N ASP A 268 -3.07 -0.67 -16.16
CA ASP A 268 -2.41 -1.94 -16.38
C ASP A 268 -2.98 -2.96 -15.38
N LEU A 269 -4.13 -3.57 -15.73
CA LEU A 269 -4.72 -4.64 -14.94
C LEU A 269 -3.70 -5.78 -14.91
N ALA A 270 -3.04 -5.94 -13.76
CA ALA A 270 -2.09 -7.01 -13.52
C ALA A 270 -2.69 -8.33 -14.00
N ARG A 271 -2.14 -8.89 -15.09
CA ARG A 271 -2.62 -10.16 -15.61
C ARG A 271 -2.33 -11.20 -14.53
N GLY A 272 -3.39 -11.76 -13.96
CA GLY A 272 -3.31 -12.83 -12.99
C GLY A 272 -2.44 -14.01 -13.48
N PRO A 273 -1.98 -14.87 -12.56
CA PRO A 273 -1.06 -15.95 -12.87
C PRO A 273 -1.57 -16.80 -14.03
N THR A 274 -0.71 -17.03 -15.04
CA THR A 274 -1.09 -17.86 -16.19
C THR A 274 -1.30 -19.29 -15.70
N PRO A 275 -2.47 -19.92 -15.98
CA PRO A 275 -2.71 -21.30 -15.59
C PRO A 275 -1.63 -22.24 -16.14
N LEU A 276 -1.14 -23.15 -15.31
CA LEU A 276 -0.22 -24.18 -15.77
C LEU A 276 -1.00 -25.36 -16.33
N ILE A 277 -0.59 -25.87 -17.49
CA ILE A 277 -1.18 -27.07 -18.09
C ILE A 277 -0.18 -28.21 -17.98
N TRP A 278 -0.51 -29.23 -17.20
CA TRP A 278 0.22 -30.49 -17.15
C TRP A 278 -0.37 -31.45 -18.18
N GLN A 279 0.48 -31.98 -19.06
CA GLN A 279 0.15 -33.04 -20.01
C GLN A 279 0.93 -34.30 -19.59
N PRO A 280 0.27 -35.30 -18.98
CA PRO A 280 0.91 -36.54 -18.59
C PRO A 280 1.55 -37.25 -19.78
N ASP A 281 2.72 -37.86 -19.57
CA ASP A 281 3.33 -38.71 -20.59
C ASP A 281 2.39 -39.86 -20.98
N LYS A 282 2.47 -40.33 -22.24
CA LYS A 282 1.60 -41.40 -22.74
C LYS A 282 1.72 -42.71 -21.95
N SER A 283 2.85 -42.94 -21.28
CA SER A 283 3.10 -44.09 -20.40
C SER A 283 2.33 -44.03 -19.07
N LEU A 284 1.83 -42.86 -18.67
CA LEU A 284 1.02 -42.70 -17.47
C LEU A 284 -0.43 -43.15 -17.77
N GLY A 285 -0.93 -44.07 -16.95
CA GLY A 285 -2.30 -44.57 -17.01
C GLY A 285 -3.31 -43.66 -16.29
N SER A 286 -4.60 -43.97 -16.41
CA SER A 286 -5.62 -43.38 -15.55
C SER A 286 -5.32 -43.70 -14.09
N GLY A 287 -5.51 -42.74 -13.18
CA GLY A 287 -5.18 -42.92 -11.77
C GLY A 287 -5.29 -41.65 -10.94
N VAL A 288 -4.85 -41.76 -9.68
CA VAL A 288 -4.79 -40.62 -8.76
C VAL A 288 -3.36 -40.11 -8.69
N TYR A 289 -3.20 -38.79 -8.72
CA TYR A 289 -1.92 -38.11 -8.59
C TYR A 289 -1.99 -37.04 -7.50
N LEU A 290 -0.85 -36.78 -6.87
CA LEU A 290 -0.68 -35.77 -5.82
C LEU A 290 0.19 -34.65 -6.39
N ILE A 291 -0.25 -33.41 -6.24
CA ILE A 291 0.48 -32.22 -6.67
C ILE A 291 0.95 -31.48 -5.41
N ARG A 292 2.22 -31.09 -5.37
CA ARG A 292 2.85 -30.32 -4.29
C ARG A 292 3.53 -29.09 -4.88
N ALA A 293 3.38 -27.94 -4.23
CA ALA A 293 4.20 -26.76 -4.52
C ALA A 293 5.47 -26.78 -3.65
N LYS A 294 6.66 -26.79 -4.27
CA LYS A 294 7.95 -26.76 -3.56
C LYS A 294 8.07 -25.50 -2.72
N GLY A 295 8.36 -25.65 -1.43
CA GLY A 295 8.49 -24.54 -0.50
C GLY A 295 7.17 -24.04 0.08
N MET A 296 6.05 -24.69 -0.23
CA MET A 296 4.74 -24.47 0.37
C MET A 296 4.23 -25.78 0.97
N ASP A 297 3.44 -25.72 2.04
CA ASP A 297 2.80 -26.91 2.65
C ASP A 297 1.48 -27.30 1.97
N SER A 298 1.16 -26.69 0.82
CA SER A 298 -0.06 -26.96 0.06
C SER A 298 0.10 -28.19 -0.85
N THR A 299 -0.86 -29.12 -0.75
CA THR A 299 -0.97 -30.28 -1.65
C THR A 299 -2.40 -30.45 -2.16
N ILE A 300 -2.55 -30.96 -3.39
CA ILE A 300 -3.86 -31.31 -3.96
C ILE A 300 -3.83 -32.69 -4.60
N ARG A 301 -4.93 -33.43 -4.45
CA ARG A 301 -5.16 -34.72 -5.11
C ARG A 301 -5.98 -34.51 -6.38
N ILE A 302 -5.51 -35.07 -7.49
CA ILE A 302 -6.24 -35.09 -8.76
C ILE A 302 -6.56 -36.53 -9.17
N VAL A 303 -7.70 -36.69 -9.84
CA VAL A 303 -8.06 -37.93 -10.54
C VAL A 303 -7.90 -37.67 -12.03
N TYR A 304 -6.99 -38.40 -12.66
CA TYR A 304 -6.72 -38.33 -14.08
C TYR A 304 -7.32 -39.55 -14.78
N LEU A 305 -8.11 -39.31 -15.81
CA LEU A 305 -8.73 -40.34 -16.64
C LEU A 305 -8.27 -40.12 -18.09
N LYS A 306 -7.69 -41.16 -18.67
CA LYS A 306 -7.27 -41.23 -20.06
C LYS A 306 -8.34 -41.84 -20.95
#